data_AF-A0A2Z6SIW2-F1
#
_entry.id   AF-A0A2Z6SIW2-F1
#
_cell.length_a   1.000
_cell.length_b   1.000
_cell.length_c   1.000
_cell.angle_alpha   90.00
_cell.angle_beta   90.00
_cell.angle_gamma   90.00
#
_symmetry.space_group_name_H-M   'P 1'
#
loop_
_entity.id
_entity.type
_entity.pdbx_description
1 polymer ?
#
loop_
_entity_poly.entity_id
_entity_poly.type
_entity_poly.pdbx_seq_one_letter_code
_entity_poly.pdbx_strand_id
1 'polypeptide(L)'
;KEWFSDVAVTPAEDQEQYSSAEGLWYRKVLLIFKFFRSSSKEPYELALVRWYDIFPEQPKLYGCLQLHYTKEYNAILIGSIYQEAHVIPR
;
A
#
# COMPACT_ATOMS: atom_id res chain seq x y z
N LYS A 1 19.99 -7.35 -2.75
CA LYS A 1 18.85 -7.02 -3.63
C LYS A 1 17.83 -6.38 -2.70
N GLU A 2 17.63 -5.08 -2.80
CA GLU A 2 16.67 -4.39 -1.94
C GLU A 2 15.28 -4.93 -2.30
N TRP A 3 14.65 -5.62 -1.35
CA TRP A 3 13.27 -6.03 -1.51
C TRP A 3 12.44 -4.78 -1.27
N PHE A 4 12.04 -4.12 -2.34
CA PHE A 4 11.05 -3.06 -2.28
C PHE A 4 9.74 -3.68 -1.78
N SER A 5 9.34 -3.31 -0.57
CA SER A 5 8.10 -3.78 0.07
C SER A 5 6.97 -2.79 -0.10
N ASP A 6 7.25 -1.61 -0.65
CA ASP A 6 6.29 -0.52 -0.71
C ASP A 6 5.57 -0.55 -2.06
N VAL A 7 4.25 -0.36 -2.01
CA VAL A 7 3.37 -0.54 -3.17
C VAL A 7 2.35 0.58 -3.23
N ALA A 8 1.93 0.94 -4.44
CA ALA A 8 0.77 1.78 -4.65
C ALA A 8 -0.45 0.91 -5.00
N VAL A 9 -1.58 1.24 -4.38
CA VAL A 9 -2.87 0.57 -4.55
C VAL A 9 -3.84 1.60 -5.08
N THR A 10 -4.66 1.23 -6.06
CA THR A 10 -5.75 2.08 -6.56
C THR A 10 -6.83 2.20 -5.49
N PRO A 11 -7.37 3.41 -5.23
CA PRO A 11 -8.51 3.58 -4.34
C PRO A 11 -9.72 2.83 -4.90
N ALA A 12 -10.60 2.36 -4.02
CA ALA A 12 -11.94 1.95 -4.44
C ALA A 12 -12.71 3.19 -4.93
N GLU A 13 -13.59 3.02 -5.92
CA GLU A 13 -14.36 4.10 -6.55
C GLU A 13 -15.12 4.98 -5.53
N ASP A 14 -15.41 4.45 -4.33
CA ASP A 14 -16.16 5.15 -3.28
C ASP A 14 -15.30 6.01 -2.33
N GLN A 15 -13.98 6.05 -2.48
CA GLN A 15 -13.05 6.71 -1.54
C GLN A 15 -12.31 7.91 -2.13
N GLU A 16 -12.99 8.68 -2.98
CA GLU A 16 -12.49 9.87 -3.69
C GLU A 16 -11.98 11.01 -2.78
N GLN A 17 -12.20 10.96 -1.47
CA GLN A 17 -11.99 12.10 -0.56
C GLN A 17 -10.60 12.22 0.09
N TYR A 18 -9.70 11.24 -0.06
CA TYR A 18 -8.32 11.36 0.44
C TYR A 18 -7.34 11.49 -0.73
N SER A 19 -7.26 12.72 -1.21
CA SER A 19 -6.44 13.23 -2.31
C SER A 19 -4.94 13.09 -2.01
N SER A 20 -4.36 11.98 -2.46
CA SER A 20 -2.95 11.92 -2.85
C SER A 20 -2.75 12.76 -4.12
N ALA A 21 -1.57 13.33 -4.32
CA ALA A 21 -1.25 14.20 -5.47
C ALA A 21 -1.51 13.56 -6.86
N GLU A 22 -1.72 12.24 -6.90
CA GLU A 22 -2.03 11.45 -8.11
C GLU A 22 -3.19 10.45 -7.89
N GLY A 23 -3.94 10.56 -6.78
CA GLY A 23 -5.03 9.62 -6.45
C GLY A 23 -4.57 8.21 -6.02
N LEU A 24 -3.27 7.98 -5.85
CA LEU A 24 -2.70 6.68 -5.46
C LEU A 24 -2.46 6.59 -3.94
N TRP A 25 -2.76 5.42 -3.36
CA TRP A 25 -2.53 5.14 -1.94
C TRP A 25 -1.30 4.26 -1.73
N TYR A 26 -0.37 4.71 -0.88
CA TYR A 26 0.87 3.99 -0.61
C TYR A 26 0.70 3.04 0.58
N ARG A 27 1.28 1.84 0.47
CA ARG A 27 1.28 0.85 1.55
C ARG A 27 2.61 0.09 1.62
N LYS A 28 2.95 -0.41 2.80
CA LYS A 28 4.08 -1.32 3.01
C LYS A 28 3.59 -2.74 3.16
N VAL A 29 4.03 -3.65 2.30
CA VAL A 29 3.85 -5.09 2.41
C VAL A 29 4.71 -5.63 3.56
N LEU A 30 4.07 -6.28 4.52
CA LEU A 30 4.74 -6.89 5.67
C LEU A 30 4.85 -8.41 5.53
N LEU A 31 3.83 -9.03 4.93
CA LEU A 31 3.74 -10.48 4.78
C LEU A 31 2.92 -10.81 3.54
N ILE A 32 3.39 -11.77 2.75
CA ILE A 32 2.62 -12.41 1.68
C ILE A 32 2.20 -13.78 2.16
N PHE A 33 0.93 -14.12 1.99
CA PHE A 33 0.38 -15.41 2.44
C PHE A 33 -0.73 -15.90 1.52
N LYS A 34 -0.96 -17.21 1.55
CA LYS A 34 -2.05 -17.87 0.81
C LYS A 34 -3.14 -18.29 1.80
N PHE A 35 -4.37 -17.88 1.54
CA PHE A 35 -5.53 -18.29 2.32
C PHE A 35 -6.30 -19.39 1.57
N PHE A 36 -6.41 -20.55 2.21
CA PHE A 36 -7.09 -21.72 1.65
C PHE A 36 -8.49 -21.83 2.26
N ARG A 37 -9.53 -21.70 1.45
CA ARG A 37 -10.89 -22.01 1.87
C ARG A 37 -11.16 -23.47 1.55
N SER A 38 -11.64 -24.25 2.52
CA SER A 38 -11.87 -25.71 2.37
C SER A 38 -12.77 -26.09 1.17
N SER A 39 -13.55 -25.15 0.64
CA SER A 39 -14.46 -25.34 -0.49
C SER A 39 -13.96 -24.77 -1.82
N SER A 40 -12.87 -23.99 -1.85
CA SER A 40 -12.31 -23.43 -3.09
C SER A 40 -11.11 -24.26 -3.56
N LYS A 41 -11.01 -24.49 -4.88
CA LYS A 41 -9.86 -25.19 -5.47
C LYS A 41 -8.60 -24.30 -5.50
N GLU A 42 -8.79 -22.99 -5.59
CA GLU A 42 -7.70 -22.02 -5.68
C GLU A 42 -7.57 -21.23 -4.36
N PRO A 43 -6.33 -21.04 -3.87
CA PRO A 43 -6.08 -20.20 -2.71
C PRO A 43 -6.17 -18.72 -3.08
N TYR A 44 -6.58 -17.89 -2.13
CA TYR A 44 -6.47 -16.44 -2.25
C TYR A 44 -5.04 -16.02 -1.91
N GLU A 45 -4.36 -15.37 -2.86
CA GLU A 45 -3.05 -14.78 -2.62
C GLU A 45 -3.21 -13.37 -2.05
N LEU A 46 -2.81 -13.20 -0.78
CA LEU A 46 -3.03 -12.00 0.00
C LEU A 46 -1.70 -11.41 0.46
N ALA A 47 -1.69 -10.08 0.63
CA ALA A 47 -0.62 -9.34 1.26
C ALA A 47 -1.16 -8.61 2.50
N LEU A 48 -0.53 -8.82 3.65
CA LEU A 48 -0.71 -7.98 4.82
C LEU A 48 0.05 -6.69 4.60
N VAL A 49 -0.66 -5.56 4.61
CA VAL A 49 -0.11 -4.25 4.33
C VAL A 49 -0.38 -3.28 5.47
N ARG A 50 0.54 -2.34 5.66
CA ARG A 50 0.40 -1.17 6.53
C ARG A 50 0.27 0.09 5.70
N TRP A 51 -0.60 1.02 6.10
CA TRP A 51 -0.84 2.25 5.32
C TRP A 51 0.18 3.34 5.61
N TYR A 52 0.35 4.21 4.63
CA TYR A 52 1.00 5.51 4.77
C TYR A 52 -0.04 6.64 4.70
N ASP A 53 0.05 7.56 5.64
CA ASP A 53 -0.60 8.87 5.55
C ASP A 53 0.32 9.85 4.83
N ILE A 54 -0.28 10.69 3.97
CA ILE A 54 0.39 11.75 3.24
C ILE A 54 0.06 13.08 3.92
N PHE A 55 1.09 13.86 4.22
CA PHE A 55 0.93 15.19 4.79
C PHE A 55 1.37 16.23 3.76
N PRO A 56 0.49 16.68 2.85
CA PRO A 56 0.86 17.57 1.75
C PRO A 56 1.33 18.95 2.22
N GLU A 57 0.92 19.37 3.43
CA GLU A 57 1.34 20.63 4.05
C GLU A 57 2.79 20.62 4.51
N GLN A 58 3.39 19.43 4.71
CA GLN A 58 4.78 19.32 5.10
C GLN A 58 5.71 19.61 3.91
N PRO A 59 6.85 20.29 4.13
CA PRO A 59 7.79 20.57 3.05
C PRO A 59 8.31 19.26 2.44
N LYS A 60 8.52 19.24 1.13
CA LYS A 60 9.10 18.07 0.46
C LYS A 60 10.51 17.81 0.98
N LEU A 61 10.82 16.56 1.33
CA LEU A 61 12.16 16.11 1.68
C LEU A 61 12.75 15.37 0.49
N TYR A 62 13.97 15.73 0.06
CA TYR A 62 14.62 15.18 -1.14
C TYR A 62 13.78 15.30 -2.42
N GLY A 63 12.85 16.27 -2.48
CA GLY A 63 11.91 16.43 -3.59
C GLY A 63 10.67 15.52 -3.52
N CYS A 64 10.55 14.68 -2.49
CA CYS A 64 9.44 13.73 -2.28
C CYS A 64 8.44 14.23 -1.22
N LEU A 65 7.19 13.79 -1.34
CA LEU A 65 6.19 13.96 -0.29
C LEU A 65 6.58 13.15 0.95
N GLN A 66 6.28 13.69 2.13
CA GLN A 66 6.54 12.99 3.38
C GLN A 66 5.39 12.01 3.67
N LEU A 67 5.78 10.78 4.00
CA LEU A 67 4.88 9.68 4.36
C LEU A 67 5.09 9.30 5.82
N HIS A 68 4.00 9.04 6.53
CA HIS A 68 4.04 8.50 7.89
C HIS A 68 3.26 7.21 7.98
N TYR A 69 3.77 6.25 8.74
CA TYR A 69 3.03 5.03 9.01
C TYR A 69 1.79 5.30 9.85
N THR A 70 0.66 4.75 9.43
CA THR A 70 -0.54 4.71 10.25
C THR A 70 -0.53 3.50 11.19
N LYS A 71 -1.54 3.36 12.04
CA LYS A 71 -1.77 2.14 12.85
C LYS A 71 -2.67 1.12 12.14
N GLU A 72 -3.07 1.39 10.91
CA GLU A 72 -4.00 0.56 10.16
C GLU A 72 -3.26 -0.53 9.38
N TYR A 73 -3.78 -1.75 9.48
CA TYR A 73 -3.27 -2.93 8.81
C TYR A 73 -4.43 -3.64 8.13
N ASN A 74 -4.25 -3.98 6.86
CA ASN A 74 -5.28 -4.68 6.07
C ASN A 74 -4.65 -5.84 5.29
N ALA A 75 -5.45 -6.87 5.05
CA ALA A 75 -5.11 -7.88 4.04
C ALA A 75 -5.73 -7.45 2.70
N ILE A 76 -4.92 -7.37 1.66
CA ILE A 76 -5.37 -7.09 0.29
C ILE A 76 -5.04 -8.26 -0.63
N LEU A 77 -5.80 -8.41 -1.70
CA LEU A 77 -5.43 -9.32 -2.79
C LEU A 77 -4.17 -8.80 -3.46
N ILE A 78 -3.22 -9.70 -3.74
CA ILE A 78 -2.00 -9.33 -4.46
C ILE A 78 -2.35 -8.74 -5.83
N GLY A 79 -3.39 -9.27 -6.49
CA GLY A 79 -3.90 -8.74 -7.76
C GLY A 79 -4.46 -7.31 -7.71
N SER A 80 -4.64 -6.72 -6.53
CA SER A 80 -5.06 -5.31 -6.38
C SER A 80 -3.88 -4.33 -6.26
N ILE A 81 -2.64 -4.83 -6.23
CA ILE A 81 -1.44 -3.98 -6.24
C ILE A 81 -1.26 -3.43 -7.64
N TYR A 82 -1.23 -2.11 -7.77
CA TYR A 82 -1.09 -1.44 -9.07
C TYR A 82 0.36 -1.39 -9.54
N GLN A 83 1.26 -0.90 -8.67
CA GLN A 83 2.69 -0.81 -8.96
C GLN A 83 3.54 -0.88 -7.69
N GLU A 84 4.81 -1.21 -7.86
CA GLU A 84 5.83 -1.05 -6.83
C GLU A 84 6.11 0.45 -6.62
N ALA A 85 6.38 0.83 -5.37
CA ALA A 85 6.75 2.18 -4.97
C ALA A 85 8.07 2.15 -4.21
N HIS A 86 8.88 3.18 -4.35
CA HIS A 86 10.11 3.34 -3.59
C HIS A 86 9.94 4.43 -2.53
N VAL A 87 9.90 4.02 -1.26
CA VAL A 87 9.86 4.94 -0.12
C VAL A 87 11.26 5.07 0.45
N ILE A 88 11.80 6.29 0.44
CA ILE A 88 13.12 6.59 0.98
C ILE A 88 12.99 6.73 2.50
N PRO A 89 13.62 5.84 3.31
CA PRO A 89 13.62 6.01 4.75
C PRO A 89 14.40 7.27 5.13
N ARG A 90 13.91 7.98 6.15
CA ARG A 90 14.61 9.12 6.74
C ARG A 90 15.72 8.65 7.69
#